data_AF-A0A2N2YMV1-F1
#
_entry.id   AF-A0A2N2YMV1-F1
#
_cell.length_a   1.000
_cell.length_b   1.000
_cell.length_c   1.000
_cell.angle_alpha   90.00
_cell.angle_beta   90.00
_cell.angle_gamma   90.00
#
_symmetry.space_group_name_H-M   'P 1'
#
loop_
_entity.id
_entity.type
_entity.pdbx_description
1 polymer ?
#
loop_
_entity_poly.entity_id
_entity_poly.type
_entity_poly.pdbx_seq_one_letter_code
_entity_poly.pdbx_strand_id
1 'polypeptide(L)'
;MCIMKKVVYMIFAGLFFLATSSVAQAQLKGNGEVVKQEKTVTPFTSIKIGSAHNLVVIPGEVYSVIVETDSNLQEFVVPEVRNETLQFETTKVIRKYTEMRFYVTVPTLKSLRVSGAAEVKTEGVLKGEELELVVSGASEVTLNLDYAAIKVNASGASEVVLGGNATVSTIECSGASEIKAKSLVTTNSVVRASGASNCNVNATSSLAYDASGASDVNYVKNPEVVVVRNGKNATSITMVGETRVTSDRHNYSDTTKVSLGNLDFEVVDGDTTVVALGNHRLVVSDDGNVKWERNRPRKFNGSWGGVDIGLNGYLTPDFNMDLAKADEYLDLQMEKSINVNLNLYEQNISLCRKSDNLGLVTGLGLSWNNYRFNHPTFLSPDSSDIQGFYMDGISVRKTKLTSFYLTVPLFLEIQSNQNMRSHRFHFAAGAIVSARLSTHTKVYFNEPNQEFQLKDPVTGQVVQNMKSPSGGSRNIAKDFNSYQLSPFKFDLSVRLGYGIVNLYATYSLNTMFKKDRGPELYPFSAGISLVGW
;
A
#
# COMPACT_ATOMS: atom_id res chain seq x y z
N MET A 1 -46.26 2.47 -5.60
CA MET A 1 -45.40 3.43 -6.34
C MET A 1 -44.11 3.69 -5.56
N CYS A 2 -43.20 2.70 -5.48
CA CYS A 2 -41.81 2.91 -5.02
C CYS A 2 -40.93 1.68 -5.32
N ILE A 3 -40.96 1.18 -6.56
CA ILE A 3 -40.07 0.09 -7.04
C ILE A 3 -39.35 0.49 -8.35
N MET A 4 -39.45 1.77 -8.77
CA MET A 4 -39.02 2.20 -10.10
C MET A 4 -37.99 3.34 -10.10
N LYS A 5 -37.03 3.29 -9.15
CA LYS A 5 -35.87 4.23 -9.13
C LYS A 5 -34.49 3.58 -9.01
N LYS A 6 -34.39 2.24 -8.96
CA LYS A 6 -33.09 1.53 -8.85
C LYS A 6 -32.63 0.80 -10.12
N VAL A 7 -33.43 0.77 -11.18
CA VAL A 7 -33.10 0.05 -12.44
C VAL A 7 -32.50 0.97 -13.52
N VAL A 8 -32.64 2.30 -13.38
CA VAL A 8 -32.12 3.28 -14.36
C VAL A 8 -30.61 3.54 -14.21
N TYR A 9 -30.03 3.30 -13.03
CA TYR A 9 -28.59 3.46 -12.80
C TYR A 9 -27.73 2.27 -13.29
N MET A 10 -28.34 1.12 -13.62
CA MET A 10 -27.62 -0.06 -14.10
C MET A 10 -27.44 -0.10 -15.64
N ILE A 11 -28.10 0.79 -16.39
CA ILE A 11 -28.04 0.81 -17.86
C ILE A 11 -27.17 1.97 -18.40
N PHE A 12 -26.79 2.94 -17.56
CA PHE A 12 -25.85 4.03 -17.93
C PHE A 12 -24.38 3.71 -17.69
N ALA A 13 -24.05 2.57 -17.05
CA ALA A 13 -22.66 2.11 -16.87
C ALA A 13 -22.15 1.23 -18.05
N GLY A 14 -23.02 0.94 -19.04
CA GLY A 14 -22.72 0.05 -20.16
C GLY A 14 -22.37 0.75 -21.49
N LEU A 15 -22.26 2.08 -21.52
CA LEU A 15 -22.07 2.83 -22.78
C LEU A 15 -20.95 3.89 -22.73
N PHE A 16 -19.90 3.66 -21.96
CA PHE A 16 -18.68 4.49 -22.01
C PHE A 16 -17.40 3.64 -22.14
N PHE A 17 -17.44 2.59 -22.96
CA PHE A 17 -16.29 1.72 -23.25
C PHE A 17 -15.78 1.77 -24.70
N LEU A 18 -16.24 2.74 -25.50
CA LEU A 18 -15.74 2.94 -26.86
C LEU A 18 -15.52 4.43 -27.12
N ALA A 19 -14.24 4.78 -27.35
CA ALA A 19 -13.68 6.07 -27.76
C ALA A 19 -12.96 6.88 -26.66
N THR A 20 -11.82 6.37 -26.20
CA THR A 20 -10.60 7.20 -26.27
C THR A 20 -9.57 6.39 -27.04
N SER A 21 -9.44 6.70 -28.33
CA SER A 21 -8.15 6.55 -28.98
C SER A 21 -7.14 7.26 -28.08
N SER A 22 -6.20 6.49 -27.52
CA SER A 22 -4.98 7.07 -27.00
C SER A 22 -4.33 7.73 -28.22
N VAL A 23 -4.51 9.04 -28.38
CA VAL A 23 -3.51 9.83 -29.07
C VAL A 23 -2.23 9.52 -28.30
N ALA A 24 -1.36 8.71 -28.90
CA ALA A 24 0.00 8.57 -28.40
C ALA A 24 0.61 9.97 -28.52
N GLN A 25 0.42 10.81 -27.50
CA GLN A 25 1.16 12.05 -27.37
C GLN A 25 2.62 11.64 -27.40
N ALA A 26 3.36 12.14 -28.39
CA ALA A 26 4.78 11.89 -28.53
C ALA A 26 5.46 12.28 -27.21
N GLN A 27 5.84 11.28 -26.42
CA GLN A 27 6.50 11.47 -25.14
C GLN A 27 7.95 11.87 -25.40
N LEU A 28 8.39 12.98 -24.84
CA LEU A 28 9.72 13.51 -25.06
C LEU A 28 10.76 12.77 -24.22
N LYS A 29 11.95 12.60 -24.80
CA LYS A 29 13.13 12.01 -24.15
C LYS A 29 14.28 13.00 -24.27
N GLY A 30 14.98 13.26 -23.16
CA GLY A 30 16.20 14.05 -23.13
C GLY A 30 17.29 13.46 -24.05
N ASN A 31 18.05 14.34 -24.68
CA ASN A 31 19.11 13.98 -25.62
C ASN A 31 20.48 13.74 -24.95
N GLY A 32 20.60 13.92 -23.63
CA GLY A 32 21.83 13.72 -22.87
C GLY A 32 22.75 14.94 -22.77
N GLU A 33 22.42 16.04 -23.45
CA GLU A 33 23.23 17.26 -23.45
C GLU A 33 22.64 18.29 -22.48
N VAL A 34 23.14 18.34 -21.25
CA VAL A 34 22.62 19.24 -20.21
C VAL A 34 23.16 20.66 -20.42
N VAL A 35 22.25 21.63 -20.49
CA VAL A 35 22.57 23.06 -20.65
C VAL A 35 21.79 23.91 -19.64
N LYS A 36 22.33 25.08 -19.30
CA LYS A 36 21.67 26.09 -18.46
C LYS A 36 21.11 27.20 -19.34
N GLN A 37 19.84 27.53 -19.18
CA GLN A 37 19.20 28.65 -19.87
C GLN A 37 18.47 29.55 -18.86
N GLU A 38 18.76 30.84 -18.90
CA GLU A 38 18.00 31.84 -18.15
C GLU A 38 16.63 32.08 -18.81
N LYS A 39 15.59 32.17 -17.99
CA LYS A 39 14.21 32.43 -18.40
C LYS A 39 13.74 33.71 -17.72
N THR A 40 13.21 34.63 -18.53
CA THR A 40 12.63 35.87 -18.02
C THR A 40 11.32 35.57 -17.30
N VAL A 41 11.17 36.06 -16.08
CA VAL A 41 9.95 35.93 -15.27
C VAL A 41 9.56 37.29 -14.72
N THR A 42 8.27 37.47 -14.46
CA THR A 42 7.79 38.62 -13.70
C THR A 42 8.12 38.44 -12.21
N PRO A 43 8.14 39.51 -11.39
CA PRO A 43 8.34 39.40 -9.95
C PRO A 43 7.33 38.46 -9.28
N PHE A 44 7.80 37.69 -8.29
CA PHE A 44 6.98 36.72 -7.55
C PHE A 44 7.39 36.69 -6.08
N THR A 45 6.47 36.31 -5.20
CA THR A 45 6.72 36.20 -3.75
C THR A 45 6.48 34.79 -3.21
N SER A 46 5.99 33.89 -4.06
CA SER A 46 5.70 32.50 -3.71
C SER A 46 6.28 31.55 -4.76
N ILE A 47 6.71 30.37 -4.33
CA ILE A 47 7.20 29.30 -5.22
C ILE A 47 6.38 28.04 -4.96
N LYS A 48 5.92 27.40 -6.04
CA LYS A 48 5.28 26.08 -5.98
C LYS A 48 6.01 25.12 -6.91
N ILE A 49 6.54 24.05 -6.34
CA ILE A 49 7.24 23.00 -7.06
C ILE A 49 6.65 21.62 -6.72
N GLY A 50 6.54 20.76 -7.73
CA GLY A 50 6.22 19.36 -7.54
C GLY A 50 6.78 18.49 -8.66
N SER A 51 6.53 17.18 -8.58
CA SER A 51 6.95 16.16 -9.57
C SER A 51 8.47 16.02 -9.74
N ALA A 52 9.14 15.27 -8.84
CA ALA A 52 10.53 14.79 -9.02
C ALA A 52 11.55 15.82 -9.55
N HIS A 53 11.47 17.07 -9.08
CA HIS A 53 12.33 18.16 -9.53
C HIS A 53 13.25 18.64 -8.40
N ASN A 54 14.41 19.17 -8.79
CA ASN A 54 15.37 19.77 -7.87
C ASN A 54 15.33 21.29 -7.96
N LEU A 55 15.18 21.98 -6.83
CA LEU A 55 15.16 23.44 -6.75
C LEU A 55 16.24 23.96 -5.82
N VAL A 56 16.99 24.94 -6.30
CA VAL A 56 17.96 25.72 -5.53
C VAL A 56 17.47 27.16 -5.47
N VAL A 57 17.18 27.64 -4.26
CA VAL A 57 16.76 29.02 -4.02
C VAL A 57 17.97 29.84 -3.56
N ILE A 58 18.24 30.93 -4.26
CA ILE A 58 19.39 31.82 -4.04
C ILE A 58 18.87 33.19 -3.59
N PRO A 59 19.25 33.70 -2.41
CA PRO A 59 18.90 35.06 -2.01
C PRO A 59 19.61 36.09 -2.92
N GLY A 60 18.88 37.07 -3.45
CA GLY A 60 19.46 38.14 -4.28
C GLY A 60 18.48 39.23 -4.65
N GLU A 61 18.96 40.42 -5.04
CA GLU A 61 18.12 41.60 -5.28
C GLU A 61 17.29 41.53 -6.58
N VAL A 62 17.62 40.59 -7.48
CA VAL A 62 17.00 40.43 -8.80
C VAL A 62 16.24 39.11 -8.88
N TYR A 63 15.04 39.16 -9.46
CA TYR A 63 14.28 37.96 -9.81
C TYR A 63 14.91 37.30 -11.04
N SER A 64 15.44 36.09 -10.90
CA SER A 64 15.98 35.31 -12.02
C SER A 64 15.66 33.84 -11.87
N VAL A 65 15.41 33.17 -13.00
CA VAL A 65 15.15 31.72 -13.05
C VAL A 65 16.06 31.11 -14.11
N ILE A 66 16.90 30.17 -13.70
CA ILE A 66 17.77 29.40 -14.60
C ILE A 66 17.31 27.94 -14.58
N VAL A 67 17.05 27.40 -15.77
CA VAL A 67 16.64 26.01 -15.99
C VAL A 67 17.84 25.21 -16.49
N GLU A 68 18.25 24.19 -15.74
CA GLU A 68 19.28 23.22 -16.11
C GLU A 68 18.62 21.88 -16.50
N THR A 69 18.63 21.57 -17.79
CA THR A 69 18.08 20.32 -18.35
C THR A 69 18.66 20.03 -19.73
N ASP A 70 18.30 18.88 -20.32
CA ASP A 70 18.69 18.49 -21.67
C ASP A 70 18.32 19.58 -22.71
N SER A 71 19.21 19.86 -23.68
CA SER A 71 19.07 20.97 -24.62
C SER A 71 17.78 20.91 -25.44
N ASN A 72 17.30 19.70 -25.76
CA ASN A 72 16.04 19.48 -26.46
C ASN A 72 14.77 19.60 -25.57
N LEU A 73 14.92 19.69 -24.24
CA LEU A 73 13.81 19.84 -23.30
C LEU A 73 13.60 21.30 -22.87
N GLN A 74 14.56 22.19 -23.13
CA GLN A 74 14.54 23.61 -22.73
C GLN A 74 13.31 24.40 -23.23
N GLU A 75 12.76 24.05 -24.40
CA GLU A 75 11.56 24.69 -24.94
C GLU A 75 10.28 24.21 -24.24
N PHE A 76 10.30 23.01 -23.67
CA PHE A 76 9.12 22.35 -23.12
C PHE A 76 8.95 22.57 -21.61
N VAL A 77 9.98 23.08 -20.93
CA VAL A 77 9.96 23.43 -19.50
C VAL A 77 9.79 24.93 -19.37
N VAL A 78 8.60 25.38 -18.97
CA VAL A 78 8.22 26.79 -18.95
C VAL A 78 7.97 27.22 -17.50
N PRO A 79 8.83 28.08 -16.92
CA PRO A 79 8.53 28.75 -15.67
C PRO A 79 7.47 29.83 -15.93
N GLU A 80 6.39 29.79 -15.15
CA GLU A 80 5.29 30.75 -15.26
C GLU A 80 4.94 31.31 -13.89
N VAL A 81 4.71 32.62 -13.82
CA VAL A 81 4.25 33.29 -12.61
C VAL A 81 2.74 33.53 -12.74
N ARG A 82 1.96 32.84 -11.91
CA ARG A 82 0.50 33.05 -11.80
C ARG A 82 0.17 33.47 -10.38
N ASN A 83 -0.52 34.60 -10.20
CA ASN A 83 -0.87 35.15 -8.89
C ASN A 83 0.35 35.28 -7.95
N GLU A 84 1.42 35.93 -8.42
CA GLU A 84 2.70 36.08 -7.69
C GLU A 84 3.37 34.76 -7.28
N THR A 85 2.93 33.62 -7.83
CA THR A 85 3.47 32.30 -7.56
C THR A 85 4.20 31.78 -8.78
N LEU A 86 5.51 31.58 -8.65
CA LEU A 86 6.33 30.89 -9.64
C LEU A 86 6.02 29.40 -9.63
N GLN A 87 5.68 28.85 -10.80
CA GLN A 87 5.39 27.44 -11.03
C GLN A 87 6.17 26.95 -12.26
N PHE A 88 6.48 25.66 -12.30
CA PHE A 88 7.17 25.03 -13.41
C PHE A 88 6.18 24.10 -14.14
N GLU A 89 5.75 24.49 -15.34
CA GLU A 89 4.87 23.68 -16.17
C GLU A 89 5.64 23.07 -17.34
N THR A 90 5.28 21.85 -17.72
CA THR A 90 5.80 21.19 -18.93
C THR A 90 4.73 21.19 -20.01
N THR A 91 5.01 21.77 -21.17
CA THR A 91 4.04 21.85 -22.29
C THR A 91 3.80 20.50 -22.97
N LYS A 92 4.71 19.54 -22.80
CA LYS A 92 4.59 18.15 -23.27
C LYS A 92 5.00 17.17 -22.18
N VAL A 93 4.50 15.93 -22.27
CA VAL A 93 4.87 14.85 -21.34
C VAL A 93 6.32 14.43 -21.57
N ILE A 94 7.16 14.63 -20.56
CA ILE A 94 8.56 14.21 -20.54
C ILE A 94 8.64 12.84 -19.88
N ARG A 95 9.12 11.82 -20.61
CA ARG A 95 9.24 10.45 -20.10
C ARG A 95 10.56 10.21 -19.37
N LYS A 96 11.64 10.83 -19.85
CA LYS A 96 12.99 10.67 -19.30
C LYS A 96 13.81 11.92 -19.61
N TYR A 97 14.56 12.39 -18.62
CA TYR A 97 15.55 13.45 -18.72
C TYR A 97 16.84 13.01 -18.02
N THR A 98 17.93 13.71 -18.29
CA THR A 98 19.25 13.47 -17.68
C THR A 98 19.36 14.24 -16.37
N GLU A 99 18.97 15.52 -16.38
CA GLU A 99 18.92 16.41 -15.21
C GLU A 99 17.70 17.33 -15.35
N MET A 100 17.09 17.69 -14.21
CA MET A 100 16.02 18.67 -14.16
C MET A 100 16.13 19.49 -12.88
N ARG A 101 16.86 20.59 -12.97
CA ARG A 101 17.19 21.47 -11.85
C ARG A 101 16.87 22.92 -12.16
N PHE A 102 16.31 23.58 -11.15
CA PHE A 102 15.92 24.98 -11.22
C PHE A 102 16.74 25.79 -10.23
N TYR A 103 17.32 26.89 -10.68
CA TYR A 103 17.94 27.89 -9.81
C TYR A 103 17.07 29.14 -9.82
N VAL A 104 16.61 29.56 -8.66
CA VAL A 104 15.69 30.69 -8.52
C VAL A 104 16.32 31.72 -7.60
N THR A 105 16.61 32.91 -8.14
CA THR A 105 17.08 34.05 -7.37
C THR A 105 15.90 34.91 -6.96
N VAL A 106 15.79 35.23 -5.67
CA VAL A 106 14.67 36.00 -5.11
C VAL A 106 15.12 36.86 -3.90
N PRO A 107 14.63 38.10 -3.75
CA PRO A 107 15.00 38.96 -2.62
C PRO A 107 14.36 38.50 -1.30
N THR A 108 13.09 38.08 -1.35
CA THR A 108 12.36 37.55 -0.20
C THR A 108 11.26 36.59 -0.65
N LEU A 109 10.92 35.62 0.19
CA LEU A 109 9.90 34.62 -0.10
C LEU A 109 8.85 34.60 1.01
N LYS A 110 7.57 34.66 0.63
CA LYS A 110 6.42 34.56 1.55
C LYS A 110 5.88 33.14 1.66
N SER A 111 5.92 32.37 0.58
CA SER A 111 5.43 30.98 0.59
C SER A 111 6.26 30.05 -0.28
N LEU A 112 6.51 28.84 0.24
CA LEU A 112 7.15 27.74 -0.48
C LEU A 112 6.27 26.49 -0.37
N ARG A 113 5.75 26.01 -1.50
CA ARG A 113 4.89 24.82 -1.56
C ARG A 113 5.60 23.71 -2.33
N VAL A 114 5.86 22.60 -1.66
CA VAL A 114 6.61 21.45 -2.18
C VAL A 114 5.74 20.20 -2.12
N SER A 115 5.60 19.49 -3.23
CA SER A 115 4.81 18.25 -3.30
C SER A 115 5.40 17.19 -4.22
N GLY A 116 4.95 15.95 -4.07
CA GLY A 116 5.43 14.82 -4.87
C GLY A 116 6.72 14.23 -4.31
N ALA A 117 7.79 14.22 -5.10
CA ALA A 117 9.10 13.68 -4.75
C ALA A 117 10.21 14.69 -5.07
N ALA A 118 10.00 15.95 -4.69
CA ALA A 118 10.90 17.06 -5.03
C ALA A 118 11.93 17.32 -3.93
N GLU A 119 13.10 17.82 -4.32
CA GLU A 119 14.17 18.25 -3.41
C GLU A 119 14.33 19.77 -3.52
N VAL A 120 14.31 20.48 -2.40
CA VAL A 120 14.50 21.94 -2.36
C VAL A 120 15.60 22.31 -1.37
N LYS A 121 16.55 23.14 -1.80
CA LYS A 121 17.59 23.68 -0.92
C LYS A 121 17.81 25.17 -1.12
N THR A 122 18.31 25.85 -0.09
CA THR A 122 18.79 27.23 -0.20
C THR A 122 20.30 27.31 -0.29
N GLU A 123 20.81 28.17 -1.16
CA GLU A 123 22.22 28.56 -1.21
C GLU A 123 22.39 29.97 -0.62
N GLY A 124 22.58 30.04 0.69
CA GLY A 124 22.62 31.29 1.46
C GLY A 124 21.50 31.35 2.50
N VAL A 125 21.31 32.52 3.12
CA VAL A 125 20.28 32.76 4.14
C VAL A 125 19.15 33.58 3.52
N LEU A 126 17.94 33.02 3.49
CA LEU A 126 16.75 33.76 3.07
C LEU A 126 16.26 34.65 4.21
N LYS A 127 15.89 35.89 3.87
CA LYS A 127 15.41 36.90 4.82
C LYS A 127 13.99 37.33 4.51
N GLY A 128 13.21 37.62 5.56
CA GLY A 128 11.88 38.21 5.40
C GLY A 128 11.11 38.33 6.70
N GLU A 129 9.88 38.82 6.60
CA GLU A 129 8.99 38.96 7.76
C GLU A 129 8.27 37.65 8.07
N GLU A 130 7.58 37.07 7.08
CA GLU A 130 6.79 35.85 7.26
C GLU A 130 7.05 34.84 6.14
N LEU A 131 7.24 33.56 6.50
CA LEU A 131 7.37 32.44 5.55
C LEU A 131 6.38 31.32 5.87
N GLU A 132 5.52 30.96 4.91
CA GLU A 132 4.70 29.75 4.94
C GLU A 132 5.33 28.64 4.08
N LEU A 133 5.80 27.58 4.74
CA LEU A 133 6.34 26.38 4.13
C LEU A 133 5.29 25.26 4.18
N VAL A 134 4.87 24.75 3.03
CA VAL A 134 3.94 23.61 2.92
C VAL A 134 4.64 22.46 2.19
N VAL A 135 4.87 21.35 2.88
CA VAL A 135 5.58 20.19 2.34
C VAL A 135 4.69 18.96 2.40
N SER A 136 4.65 18.21 1.30
CA SER A 136 3.80 17.03 1.14
C SER A 136 4.45 15.97 0.25
N GLY A 137 4.01 14.72 0.35
CA GLY A 137 4.57 13.61 -0.41
C GLY A 137 5.87 13.06 0.20
N ALA A 138 6.77 12.56 -0.65
CA ALA A 138 8.12 12.08 -0.31
C ALA A 138 9.16 13.14 -0.71
N SER A 139 8.97 14.36 -0.22
CA SER A 139 9.80 15.53 -0.58
C SER A 139 10.81 15.85 0.52
N GLU A 140 11.96 16.39 0.13
CA GLU A 140 13.04 16.80 1.03
C GLU A 140 13.30 18.31 0.90
N VAL A 141 13.36 19.02 2.03
CA VAL A 141 13.53 20.47 2.05
C VAL A 141 14.61 20.88 3.05
N THR A 142 15.66 21.57 2.60
CA THR A 142 16.75 22.08 3.45
C THR A 142 16.90 23.60 3.31
N LEU A 143 16.52 24.37 4.33
CA LEU A 143 16.52 25.83 4.28
C LEU A 143 17.35 26.47 5.41
N ASN A 144 18.09 27.53 5.08
CA ASN A 144 18.69 28.46 6.04
C ASN A 144 17.93 29.79 6.02
N LEU A 145 17.39 30.18 7.18
CA LEU A 145 16.36 31.22 7.30
C LEU A 145 16.74 32.28 8.35
N ASP A 146 16.34 33.53 8.11
CA ASP A 146 16.39 34.65 9.04
C ASP A 146 15.07 35.44 8.90
N TYR A 147 14.05 35.03 9.68
CA TYR A 147 12.67 35.49 9.52
C TYR A 147 12.01 35.91 10.84
N ALA A 148 11.09 36.86 10.83
CA ALA A 148 10.33 37.17 12.05
C ALA A 148 9.37 36.01 12.43
N ALA A 149 8.63 35.46 11.46
CA ALA A 149 7.72 34.33 11.68
C ALA A 149 7.83 33.25 10.59
N ILE A 150 7.86 31.99 11.01
CA ILE A 150 7.87 30.83 10.10
C ILE A 150 6.69 29.93 10.44
N LYS A 151 5.91 29.53 9.43
CA LYS A 151 4.86 28.53 9.54
C LYS A 151 5.19 27.33 8.67
N VAL A 152 5.29 26.16 9.26
CA VAL A 152 5.61 24.90 8.56
C VAL A 152 4.43 23.96 8.66
N ASN A 153 3.91 23.50 7.52
CA ASN A 153 2.89 22.45 7.44
C ASN A 153 3.49 21.28 6.66
N ALA A 154 3.85 20.21 7.35
CA ALA A 154 4.43 19.01 6.77
C ALA A 154 3.48 17.82 6.88
N SER A 155 3.34 17.09 5.78
CA SER A 155 2.49 15.89 5.68
C SER A 155 3.11 14.83 4.76
N GLY A 156 2.61 13.60 4.82
CA GLY A 156 3.15 12.48 4.04
C GLY A 156 4.41 11.88 4.66
N ALA A 157 5.41 11.54 3.85
CA ALA A 157 6.72 11.02 4.24
C ALA A 157 7.81 12.04 3.89
N SER A 158 7.60 13.29 4.33
CA SER A 158 8.45 14.43 4.00
C SER A 158 9.53 14.65 5.07
N GLU A 159 10.70 15.10 4.63
CA GLU A 159 11.80 15.52 5.49
C GLU A 159 12.05 17.03 5.34
N VAL A 160 12.08 17.76 6.45
CA VAL A 160 12.33 19.20 6.46
C VAL A 160 13.45 19.54 7.45
N VAL A 161 14.56 20.05 6.93
CA VAL A 161 15.72 20.50 7.69
C VAL A 161 15.75 22.04 7.68
N LEU A 162 15.71 22.65 8.86
CA LEU A 162 15.72 24.11 9.01
C LEU A 162 16.89 24.57 9.86
N GLY A 163 17.58 25.60 9.40
CA GLY A 163 18.66 26.29 10.11
C GLY A 163 18.49 27.80 10.12
N GLY A 164 19.22 28.49 11.01
CA GLY A 164 19.27 29.95 11.10
C GLY A 164 18.50 30.50 12.31
N ASN A 165 17.81 31.64 12.15
CA ASN A 165 17.12 32.34 13.25
C ASN A 165 15.67 32.69 12.88
N ALA A 166 14.77 32.64 13.86
CA ALA A 166 13.48 33.31 13.75
C ALA A 166 12.93 33.81 15.09
N THR A 167 12.00 34.76 15.08
CA THR A 167 11.34 35.17 16.33
C THR A 167 10.28 34.14 16.75
N VAL A 168 9.43 33.71 15.82
CA VAL A 168 8.35 32.76 16.06
C VAL A 168 8.35 31.63 15.04
N SER A 169 8.17 30.39 15.48
CA SER A 169 7.89 29.26 14.57
C SER A 169 6.61 28.52 14.94
N THR A 170 5.71 28.32 13.99
CA THR A 170 4.57 27.42 14.12
C THR A 170 4.78 26.21 13.22
N ILE A 171 4.82 25.00 13.78
CA ILE A 171 5.10 23.76 13.06
C ILE A 171 3.93 22.81 13.24
N GLU A 172 3.31 22.40 12.15
CA GLU A 172 2.30 21.35 12.11
C GLU A 172 2.84 20.20 11.28
N CYS A 173 3.11 19.06 11.92
CA CYS A 173 3.60 17.85 11.27
C CYS A 173 2.60 16.71 11.46
N SER A 174 2.32 16.00 10.37
CA SER A 174 1.37 14.89 10.32
C SER A 174 1.87 13.78 9.38
N GLY A 175 1.31 12.57 9.51
CA GLY A 175 1.77 11.41 8.73
C GLY A 175 3.07 10.81 9.28
N ALA A 176 4.03 10.52 8.42
CA ALA A 176 5.38 10.02 8.74
C ALA A 176 6.45 11.08 8.40
N SER A 177 6.14 12.35 8.71
CA SER A 177 7.03 13.48 8.42
C SER A 177 8.10 13.64 9.51
N GLU A 178 9.30 14.05 9.10
CA GLU A 178 10.42 14.34 9.98
C GLU A 178 10.85 15.81 9.84
N ILE A 179 10.76 16.55 10.95
CA ILE A 179 11.24 17.94 11.03
C ILE A 179 12.53 17.98 11.84
N LYS A 180 13.62 18.41 11.21
CA LYS A 180 14.95 18.57 11.79
C LYS A 180 15.28 20.06 11.90
N ALA A 181 14.68 20.75 12.87
CA ALA A 181 14.91 22.18 13.13
C ALA A 181 15.78 22.44 14.38
N LYS A 182 16.74 21.54 14.66
CA LYS A 182 17.70 21.71 15.78
C LYS A 182 18.59 22.94 15.60
N SER A 183 18.90 23.28 14.36
CA SER A 183 19.79 24.39 13.97
C SER A 183 19.04 25.70 13.71
N LEU A 184 17.71 25.71 13.82
CA LEU A 184 16.87 26.91 13.70
C LEU A 184 16.58 27.44 15.10
N VAL A 185 17.23 28.54 15.48
CA VAL A 185 17.04 29.16 16.80
C VAL A 185 15.82 30.07 16.78
N THR A 186 14.85 29.80 17.64
CA THR A 186 13.61 30.59 17.75
C THR A 186 13.43 31.20 19.13
N THR A 187 12.74 32.34 19.23
CA THR A 187 12.34 32.86 20.55
C THR A 187 11.15 32.07 21.10
N ASN A 188 10.11 31.90 20.27
CA ASN A 188 8.89 31.17 20.62
C ASN A 188 8.56 30.11 19.56
N SER A 189 8.18 28.90 20.01
CA SER A 189 7.76 27.83 19.11
C SER A 189 6.42 27.23 19.52
N VAL A 190 5.56 27.00 18.53
CA VAL A 190 4.30 26.25 18.67
C VAL A 190 4.38 25.03 17.77
N VAL A 191 4.24 23.82 18.33
CA VAL A 191 4.35 22.56 17.58
C VAL A 191 3.06 21.74 17.72
N ARG A 192 2.51 21.26 16.61
CA ARG A 192 1.44 20.26 16.58
C ARG A 192 1.91 19.06 15.80
N ALA A 193 2.18 17.97 16.50
CA ALA A 193 2.66 16.73 15.92
C ALA A 193 1.57 15.66 16.02
N SER A 194 1.16 15.11 14.90
CA SER A 194 0.17 14.03 14.83
C SER A 194 0.65 12.86 13.97
N GLY A 195 0.09 11.66 14.16
CA GLY A 195 0.46 10.49 13.37
C GLY A 195 1.71 9.79 13.91
N ALA A 196 2.71 9.54 13.05
CA ALA A 196 4.02 8.97 13.38
C ALA A 196 5.13 9.96 12.98
N SER A 197 4.96 11.23 13.37
CA SER A 197 5.87 12.33 13.00
C SER A 197 6.91 12.58 14.09
N ASN A 198 8.14 12.93 13.69
CA ASN A 198 9.21 13.31 14.62
C ASN A 198 9.59 14.77 14.36
N CYS A 199 9.54 15.60 15.39
CA CYS A 199 9.81 17.03 15.28
C CYS A 199 10.87 17.45 16.28
N ASN A 200 11.99 17.96 15.78
CA ASN A 200 13.05 18.55 16.58
C ASN A 200 13.03 20.07 16.44
N VAL A 201 12.95 20.80 17.56
CA VAL A 201 12.88 22.27 17.59
C VAL A 201 13.91 22.88 18.56
N ASN A 202 14.19 24.17 18.41
CA ASN A 202 15.14 24.88 19.27
C ASN A 202 14.62 26.27 19.63
N ALA A 203 13.81 26.34 20.70
CA ALA A 203 13.24 27.58 21.22
C ALA A 203 14.00 28.07 22.47
N THR A 204 14.18 29.39 22.62
CA THR A 204 14.91 29.99 23.73
C THR A 204 14.02 30.48 24.87
N SER A 205 12.86 31.09 24.59
CA SER A 205 11.96 31.63 25.62
C SER A 205 10.76 30.73 25.89
N SER A 206 9.94 30.41 24.89
CA SER A 206 8.77 29.56 25.09
C SER A 206 8.57 28.47 24.04
N LEU A 207 8.12 27.30 24.48
CA LEU A 207 7.72 26.17 23.63
C LEU A 207 6.33 25.69 24.04
N ALA A 208 5.35 25.80 23.15
CA ALA A 208 4.06 25.14 23.30
C ALA A 208 3.98 23.96 22.32
N TYR A 209 3.66 22.75 22.79
CA TYR A 209 3.50 21.61 21.88
C TYR A 209 2.28 20.74 22.21
N ASP A 210 1.72 20.16 21.15
CA ASP A 210 0.66 19.18 21.18
C ASP A 210 1.10 17.97 20.35
N ALA A 211 1.19 16.80 20.97
CA ALA A 211 1.68 15.58 20.33
C ALA A 211 0.65 14.46 20.53
N SER A 212 0.10 13.94 19.44
CA SER A 212 -0.91 12.88 19.45
C SER A 212 -0.56 11.74 18.49
N GLY A 213 -0.90 10.51 18.86
CA GLY A 213 -0.51 9.30 18.10
C GLY A 213 0.84 8.76 18.57
N ALA A 214 1.69 8.34 17.63
CA ALA A 214 3.07 7.90 17.85
C ALA A 214 4.07 9.01 17.42
N SER A 215 3.77 10.26 17.77
CA SER A 215 4.59 11.41 17.43
C SER A 215 5.54 11.80 18.56
N ASP A 216 6.75 12.20 18.18
CA ASP A 216 7.80 12.64 19.11
C ASP A 216 8.12 14.12 18.86
N VAL A 217 8.17 14.91 19.94
CA VAL A 217 8.62 16.31 19.90
C VAL A 217 9.83 16.45 20.82
N ASN A 218 10.98 16.73 20.22
CA ASN A 218 12.26 16.89 20.88
C ASN A 218 12.71 18.34 20.82
N TYR A 219 13.33 18.85 21.89
CA TYR A 219 13.86 20.22 21.92
C TYR A 219 15.30 20.25 22.42
N VAL A 220 16.09 21.20 21.90
CA VAL A 220 17.55 21.26 22.12
C VAL A 220 17.95 22.08 23.35
N LYS A 221 17.45 23.32 23.45
CA LYS A 221 17.68 24.20 24.61
C LYS A 221 16.50 24.11 25.57
N ASN A 222 16.75 24.26 26.87
CA ASN A 222 15.70 24.37 27.88
C ASN A 222 15.05 25.76 27.75
N PRO A 223 13.83 25.89 27.17
CA PRO A 223 13.15 27.18 27.14
C PRO A 223 12.65 27.53 28.54
N GLU A 224 12.48 28.82 28.81
CA GLU A 224 12.00 29.32 30.10
C GLU A 224 10.57 28.81 30.43
N VAL A 225 9.73 28.63 29.41
CA VAL A 225 8.35 28.16 29.55
C VAL A 225 8.02 27.03 28.58
N VAL A 226 7.50 25.91 29.08
CA VAL A 226 7.04 24.77 28.26
C VAL A 226 5.56 24.47 28.53
N VAL A 227 4.72 24.64 27.51
CA VAL A 227 3.28 24.36 27.59
C VAL A 227 2.93 23.13 26.78
N VAL A 228 2.61 22.03 27.44
CA VAL A 228 2.03 20.85 26.80
C VAL A 228 0.52 21.08 26.65
N ARG A 229 -0.09 20.73 25.52
CA ARG A 229 -1.53 20.98 25.26
C ARG A 229 -2.39 19.72 25.08
N ASN A 230 -1.82 18.54 25.31
CA ASN A 230 -2.45 17.28 24.96
C ASN A 230 -3.89 17.19 25.46
N GLY A 231 -4.81 16.84 24.55
CA GLY A 231 -6.22 16.56 24.80
C GLY A 231 -6.41 15.25 25.57
N LYS A 232 -5.91 15.25 26.80
CA LYS A 232 -6.24 14.46 28.00
C LYS A 232 -5.14 14.84 29.00
N ASN A 233 -5.45 15.83 29.81
CA ASN A 233 -4.63 16.42 30.87
C ASN A 233 -3.31 17.04 30.41
N ALA A 234 -3.32 18.35 30.19
CA ALA A 234 -2.11 19.13 30.24
C ALA A 234 -2.29 20.33 31.18
N THR A 235 -1.66 20.23 32.35
CA THR A 235 -1.37 21.36 33.25
C THR A 235 -0.03 21.97 32.86
N SER A 236 0.05 23.30 32.95
CA SER A 236 1.22 24.13 32.67
C SER A 236 2.48 23.68 33.42
N ILE A 237 3.65 23.73 32.77
CA ILE A 237 4.95 23.65 33.45
C ILE A 237 5.73 24.95 33.20
N THR A 238 6.05 25.64 34.29
CA THR A 238 7.03 26.73 34.34
C THR A 238 8.33 26.18 34.91
N MET A 239 9.47 26.46 34.28
CA MET A 239 10.79 26.05 34.77
C MET A 239 11.44 27.16 35.60
N VAL A 240 12.13 26.78 36.68
CA VAL A 240 13.06 27.63 37.42
C VAL A 240 14.38 26.87 37.59
N GLY A 241 15.46 27.37 36.99
CA GLY A 241 16.85 27.09 37.40
C GLY A 241 17.50 25.75 37.01
N GLU A 242 18.82 25.69 37.26
CA GLU A 242 19.83 24.72 36.77
C GLU A 242 19.76 23.30 37.37
N THR A 243 18.59 22.67 37.48
CA THR A 243 18.53 21.27 37.95
C THR A 243 17.74 20.39 36.98
N ARG A 244 18.43 19.42 36.38
CA ARG A 244 17.79 18.30 35.68
C ARG A 244 16.98 17.49 36.70
N VAL A 245 15.67 17.52 36.56
CA VAL A 245 14.77 16.58 37.23
C VAL A 245 14.07 15.76 36.15
N THR A 246 14.57 14.55 35.89
CA THR A 246 13.76 13.48 35.33
C THR A 246 12.83 13.00 36.43
N SER A 247 11.55 13.38 36.35
CA SER A 247 10.50 12.85 37.21
C SER A 247 9.67 11.87 36.40
N ASP A 248 10.05 10.59 36.41
CA ASP A 248 9.08 9.52 36.21
C ASP A 248 8.20 9.45 37.46
N ARG A 249 7.05 10.12 37.41
CA ARG A 249 5.94 9.83 38.33
C ARG A 249 4.84 9.14 37.56
N HIS A 250 4.74 7.83 37.75
CA HIS A 250 3.49 7.12 37.52
C HIS A 250 2.48 7.63 38.56
N ASN A 251 1.60 8.54 38.17
CA ASN A 251 0.40 8.80 38.94
C ASN A 251 -0.60 7.68 38.60
N TYR A 252 -0.64 6.65 39.44
CA TYR A 252 -1.87 5.90 39.65
C TYR A 252 -2.92 6.92 40.13
N SER A 253 -3.92 7.25 39.31
CA SER A 253 -5.23 7.61 39.86
C SER A 253 -5.82 6.28 40.32
N ASP A 254 -6.07 6.12 41.62
CA ASP A 254 -6.68 4.91 42.15
C ASP A 254 -8.02 4.67 41.46
N THR A 255 -8.00 3.79 40.47
CA THR A 255 -9.21 3.24 39.87
C THR A 255 -9.56 2.03 40.71
N THR A 256 -10.58 2.17 41.56
CA THR A 256 -11.08 1.00 42.27
C THR A 256 -11.89 0.19 41.27
N LYS A 257 -11.28 -0.88 40.76
CA LYS A 257 -11.96 -1.84 39.90
C LYS A 257 -12.41 -3.04 40.72
N VAL A 258 -13.72 -3.23 40.82
CA VAL A 258 -14.29 -4.42 41.45
C VAL A 258 -14.93 -5.27 40.36
N SER A 259 -14.43 -6.48 40.15
CA SER A 259 -14.99 -7.43 39.19
C SER A 259 -15.65 -8.58 39.96
N LEU A 260 -16.96 -8.76 39.76
CA LEU A 260 -17.73 -9.89 40.29
C LEU A 260 -18.34 -10.67 39.11
N GLY A 261 -17.62 -11.69 38.61
CA GLY A 261 -18.05 -12.48 37.46
C GLY A 261 -18.10 -11.66 36.16
N ASN A 262 -19.29 -11.49 35.57
CA ASN A 262 -19.50 -10.69 34.34
C ASN A 262 -19.77 -9.19 34.62
N LEU A 263 -19.61 -8.77 35.87
CA LEU A 263 -19.98 -7.44 36.34
C LEU A 263 -18.70 -6.69 36.72
N ASP A 264 -18.42 -5.62 35.98
CA ASP A 264 -17.23 -4.79 36.15
C ASP A 264 -17.67 -3.42 36.69
N PHE A 265 -17.23 -3.08 37.91
CA PHE A 265 -17.36 -1.75 38.49
C PHE A 265 -16.03 -1.01 38.32
N GLU A 266 -16.08 0.20 37.78
CA GLU A 266 -14.93 1.07 37.61
C GLU A 266 -15.26 2.43 38.21
N VAL A 267 -14.69 2.69 39.39
CA VAL A 267 -14.82 3.98 40.08
C VAL A 267 -13.54 4.76 39.83
N VAL A 268 -13.70 5.91 39.17
CA VAL A 268 -12.61 6.86 38.90
C VAL A 268 -12.79 8.00 39.90
N ASP A 269 -11.83 8.18 40.80
CA ASP A 269 -11.93 9.21 41.84
C ASP A 269 -11.88 10.62 41.22
N GLY A 270 -12.90 11.43 41.51
CA GLY A 270 -13.09 12.80 41.00
C GLY A 270 -13.80 12.93 39.64
N ASP A 271 -14.99 12.34 39.45
CA ASP A 271 -16.15 13.00 38.81
C ASP A 271 -17.08 12.08 37.99
N THR A 272 -16.80 10.77 37.89
CA THR A 272 -17.70 9.82 37.19
C THR A 272 -17.66 8.39 37.76
N THR A 273 -18.85 7.81 37.99
CA THR A 273 -18.99 6.38 38.32
C THR A 273 -19.40 5.61 37.07
N VAL A 274 -18.65 4.57 36.73
CA VAL A 274 -18.92 3.71 35.57
C VAL A 274 -19.26 2.30 36.03
N VAL A 275 -20.48 1.85 35.73
CA VAL A 275 -20.91 0.47 35.99
C VAL A 275 -21.07 -0.25 34.66
N ALA A 276 -20.24 -1.26 34.41
CA ALA A 276 -20.30 -2.08 33.21
C ALA A 276 -20.93 -3.45 33.52
N LEU A 277 -22.03 -3.75 32.84
CA LEU A 277 -22.78 -5.00 32.96
C LEU A 277 -22.87 -5.64 31.57
N GLY A 278 -21.94 -6.54 31.28
CA GLY A 278 -21.80 -7.16 29.96
C GLY A 278 -21.54 -6.14 28.83
N ASN A 279 -22.47 -6.05 27.86
CA ASN A 279 -22.37 -5.12 26.72
C ASN A 279 -22.98 -3.73 27.01
N HIS A 280 -23.35 -3.45 28.26
CA HIS A 280 -23.97 -2.19 28.67
C HIS A 280 -23.10 -1.48 29.70
N ARG A 281 -22.98 -0.16 29.55
CA ARG A 281 -22.26 0.73 30.46
C ARG A 281 -23.25 1.79 30.95
N LEU A 282 -23.37 1.89 32.26
CA LEU A 282 -24.04 2.97 32.95
C LEU A 282 -22.98 3.99 33.32
N VAL A 283 -23.06 5.19 32.76
CA VAL A 283 -22.19 6.30 33.12
C VAL A 283 -23.02 7.26 33.96
N VAL A 284 -22.63 7.42 35.22
CA VAL A 284 -23.24 8.40 36.13
C VAL A 284 -22.24 9.53 36.30
N SER A 285 -22.60 10.69 35.77
CA SER A 285 -21.86 11.94 35.92
C SER A 285 -22.19 12.60 37.26
N ASP A 286 -21.27 13.39 37.78
CA ASP A 286 -21.42 14.12 39.06
C ASP A 286 -22.59 15.13 39.11
N ASP A 287 -23.08 15.57 37.96
CA ASP A 287 -24.30 16.40 37.84
C ASP A 287 -25.60 15.57 37.97
N GLY A 288 -25.51 14.27 38.27
CA GLY A 288 -26.63 13.35 38.40
C GLY A 288 -27.15 12.81 37.07
N ASN A 289 -26.49 13.11 35.95
CA ASN A 289 -26.88 12.57 34.66
C ASN A 289 -26.51 11.08 34.53
N VAL A 290 -27.51 10.27 34.18
CA VAL A 290 -27.36 8.83 33.94
C VAL A 290 -27.44 8.56 32.44
N LYS A 291 -26.33 8.10 31.84
CA LYS A 291 -26.27 7.69 30.43
C LYS A 291 -26.13 6.18 30.31
N TRP A 292 -27.06 5.59 29.57
CA TRP A 292 -27.00 4.19 29.15
C TRP A 292 -26.30 4.09 27.80
N GLU A 293 -25.10 3.52 27.78
CA GLU A 293 -24.33 3.30 26.57
C GLU A 293 -24.13 1.82 26.30
N ARG A 294 -24.27 1.39 25.05
CA ARG A 294 -23.91 0.02 24.67
C ARG A 294 -22.41 -0.01 24.38
N ASN A 295 -21.65 -0.75 25.19
CA ASN A 295 -20.24 -0.97 24.96
C ASN A 295 -20.10 -1.87 23.72
N ARG A 296 -19.79 -1.27 22.56
CA ARG A 296 -19.50 -2.01 21.34
C ARG A 296 -18.02 -2.40 21.40
N PRO A 297 -17.67 -3.71 21.47
CA PRO A 297 -16.27 -4.11 21.45
C PRO A 297 -15.62 -3.61 20.16
N ARG A 298 -14.32 -3.29 20.23
CA ARG A 298 -13.54 -2.94 19.03
C ARG A 298 -13.64 -4.09 18.03
N LYS A 299 -13.96 -3.76 16.78
CA LYS A 299 -14.12 -4.75 15.72
C LYS A 299 -12.75 -5.03 15.11
N PHE A 300 -12.30 -6.28 15.22
CA PHE A 300 -11.19 -6.81 14.43
C PHE A 300 -11.56 -6.72 12.94
N ASN A 301 -10.61 -6.29 12.10
CA ASN A 301 -10.81 -6.14 10.66
C ASN A 301 -9.69 -6.89 9.94
N GLY A 302 -10.00 -8.04 9.34
CA GLY A 302 -9.05 -8.92 8.69
C GLY A 302 -8.50 -8.38 7.38
N SER A 303 -7.57 -9.14 6.82
CA SER A 303 -6.82 -8.74 5.63
C SER A 303 -6.72 -9.90 4.63
N TRP A 304 -7.80 -10.66 4.47
CA TRP A 304 -7.93 -11.73 3.48
C TRP A 304 -8.72 -11.30 2.25
N GLY A 305 -9.70 -10.44 2.47
CA GLY A 305 -10.56 -9.90 1.45
C GLY A 305 -9.79 -9.05 0.43
N GLY A 306 -9.44 -9.67 -0.69
CA GLY A 306 -8.82 -9.03 -1.83
C GLY A 306 -8.70 -9.90 -3.08
N VAL A 307 -8.00 -9.36 -4.07
CA VAL A 307 -7.59 -10.09 -5.27
C VAL A 307 -6.17 -10.60 -5.06
N ASP A 308 -5.97 -11.89 -5.26
CA ASP A 308 -4.65 -12.52 -5.20
C ASP A 308 -4.20 -12.88 -6.62
N ILE A 309 -2.94 -12.62 -6.94
CA ILE A 309 -2.30 -13.05 -8.19
C ILE A 309 -0.92 -13.62 -7.86
N GLY A 310 -0.62 -14.80 -8.40
CA GLY A 310 0.64 -15.48 -8.12
C GLY A 310 1.01 -16.51 -9.16
N LEU A 311 2.18 -17.11 -8.95
CA LEU A 311 2.61 -18.30 -9.67
C LEU A 311 2.07 -19.54 -8.94
N ASN A 312 1.80 -20.60 -9.69
CA ASN A 312 1.40 -21.88 -9.12
C ASN A 312 2.12 -23.05 -9.79
N GLY A 313 2.37 -24.09 -9.01
CA GLY A 313 2.99 -25.32 -9.44
C GLY A 313 2.61 -26.46 -8.51
N TYR A 314 3.39 -27.53 -8.52
CA TYR A 314 3.26 -28.64 -7.58
C TYR A 314 4.64 -29.23 -7.29
N LEU A 315 4.76 -29.96 -6.18
CA LEU A 315 5.98 -30.62 -5.75
C LEU A 315 5.76 -32.13 -5.62
N THR A 316 6.82 -32.90 -5.79
CA THR A 316 6.87 -34.33 -5.43
C THR A 316 6.94 -34.49 -3.90
N PRO A 317 6.76 -35.71 -3.34
CA PRO A 317 6.89 -35.95 -1.89
C PRO A 317 8.24 -35.53 -1.31
N ASP A 318 9.28 -35.54 -2.15
CA ASP A 318 10.66 -35.13 -1.80
C ASP A 318 10.90 -33.61 -1.93
N PHE A 319 9.84 -32.81 -2.07
CA PHE A 319 9.89 -31.36 -2.27
C PHE A 319 10.66 -30.91 -3.51
N ASN A 320 10.69 -31.73 -4.57
CA ASN A 320 11.29 -31.36 -5.86
C ASN A 320 10.23 -31.01 -6.91
N MET A 321 10.62 -30.25 -7.93
CA MET A 321 9.82 -29.95 -9.11
C MET A 321 10.13 -30.85 -10.31
N ASP A 322 11.23 -31.62 -10.25
CA ASP A 322 11.57 -32.57 -11.31
C ASP A 322 10.70 -33.83 -11.22
N LEU A 323 10.06 -34.19 -12.33
CA LEU A 323 9.21 -35.37 -12.42
C LEU A 323 9.98 -36.57 -12.96
N ALA A 324 9.52 -37.77 -12.59
CA ALA A 324 10.01 -38.99 -13.24
C ALA A 324 9.61 -38.99 -14.72
N LYS A 325 10.38 -39.69 -15.57
CA LYS A 325 10.12 -39.77 -17.02
C LYS A 325 8.69 -40.17 -17.38
N ALA A 326 8.04 -40.99 -16.55
CA ALA A 326 6.65 -41.38 -16.74
C ALA A 326 5.66 -40.22 -16.59
N ASP A 327 5.98 -39.22 -15.77
CA ASP A 327 5.12 -38.10 -15.38
C ASP A 327 5.55 -36.76 -16.01
N GLU A 328 6.68 -36.73 -16.74
CA GLU A 328 7.28 -35.55 -17.40
C GLU A 328 6.33 -34.84 -18.38
N TYR A 329 5.25 -35.51 -18.81
CA TYR A 329 4.18 -34.88 -19.59
C TYR A 329 3.42 -33.80 -18.80
N LEU A 330 3.50 -33.81 -17.47
CA LEU A 330 2.91 -32.81 -16.59
C LEU A 330 3.81 -31.58 -16.40
N ASP A 331 5.11 -31.66 -16.69
CA ASP A 331 6.09 -30.58 -16.46
C ASP A 331 5.58 -29.19 -16.85
N LEU A 332 5.86 -28.20 -16.00
CA LEU A 332 5.29 -26.87 -16.13
C LEU A 332 6.28 -25.83 -16.64
N GLN A 333 5.78 -24.89 -17.45
CA GLN A 333 6.39 -23.57 -17.60
C GLN A 333 5.97 -22.74 -16.40
N MET A 334 6.80 -22.76 -15.35
CA MET A 334 6.50 -22.13 -14.06
C MET A 334 6.18 -20.65 -14.20
N GLU A 335 6.89 -19.93 -15.06
CA GLU A 335 6.70 -18.49 -15.28
C GLU A 335 5.38 -18.13 -16.00
N LYS A 336 4.66 -19.13 -16.53
CA LYS A 336 3.36 -18.97 -17.19
C LYS A 336 2.23 -19.73 -16.49
N SER A 337 2.54 -20.40 -15.38
CA SER A 337 1.56 -21.07 -14.54
C SER A 337 1.10 -20.07 -13.48
N ILE A 338 -0.09 -19.52 -13.70
CA ILE A 338 -0.62 -18.38 -12.94
C ILE A 338 -1.87 -18.78 -12.17
N ASN A 339 -1.88 -18.45 -10.89
CA ASN A 339 -3.03 -18.49 -10.01
C ASN A 339 -3.64 -17.09 -9.84
N VAL A 340 -4.97 -17.03 -9.84
CA VAL A 340 -5.75 -15.83 -9.51
C VAL A 340 -6.82 -16.22 -8.49
N ASN A 341 -6.94 -15.50 -7.39
CA ASN A 341 -8.01 -15.68 -6.41
C ASN A 341 -8.83 -14.40 -6.24
N LEU A 342 -10.15 -14.55 -6.08
CA LEU A 342 -11.08 -13.49 -5.74
C LEU A 342 -11.74 -13.84 -4.40
N ASN A 343 -11.36 -13.15 -3.31
CA ASN A 343 -11.77 -13.48 -1.95
C ASN A 343 -13.08 -12.75 -1.53
N LEU A 344 -14.16 -13.00 -2.27
CA LEU A 344 -15.40 -12.21 -2.35
C LEU A 344 -16.04 -11.76 -1.02
N TYR A 345 -15.92 -12.55 0.05
CA TYR A 345 -16.55 -12.24 1.33
C TYR A 345 -15.63 -12.59 2.49
N GLU A 346 -15.44 -11.64 3.40
CA GLU A 346 -14.63 -11.81 4.60
C GLU A 346 -15.50 -11.67 5.86
N GLN A 347 -15.34 -12.60 6.79
CA GLN A 347 -15.92 -12.59 8.12
C GLN A 347 -14.81 -12.55 9.17
N ASN A 348 -14.85 -11.49 9.97
CA ASN A 348 -13.85 -11.18 10.98
C ASN A 348 -14.40 -11.49 12.38
N ILE A 349 -13.66 -12.29 13.14
CA ILE A 349 -14.02 -12.71 14.51
C ILE A 349 -12.90 -12.24 15.44
N SER A 350 -13.17 -11.25 16.28
CA SER A 350 -12.18 -10.80 17.26
C SER A 350 -11.99 -11.84 18.36
N LEU A 351 -10.75 -12.21 18.66
CA LEU A 351 -10.41 -13.10 19.77
C LEU A 351 -10.15 -12.32 21.08
N CYS A 352 -9.86 -11.02 20.99
CA CYS A 352 -9.62 -10.18 22.16
C CYS A 352 -10.75 -9.15 22.35
N ARG A 353 -11.40 -9.15 23.53
CA ARG A 353 -12.46 -8.16 23.84
C ARG A 353 -11.95 -6.73 23.97
N LYS A 354 -10.67 -6.55 24.32
CA LYS A 354 -10.04 -5.25 24.60
C LYS A 354 -9.10 -4.74 23.50
N SER A 355 -8.76 -5.58 22.52
CA SER A 355 -7.81 -5.26 21.44
C SER A 355 -8.33 -5.79 20.10
N ASP A 356 -8.11 -5.02 19.05
CA ASP A 356 -8.42 -5.35 17.66
C ASP A 356 -7.22 -5.93 16.90
N ASN A 357 -6.19 -6.38 17.63
CA ASN A 357 -4.92 -6.82 17.04
C ASN A 357 -4.83 -8.33 16.81
N LEU A 358 -5.81 -9.11 17.28
CA LEU A 358 -5.82 -10.56 17.14
C LEU A 358 -7.24 -11.05 16.82
N GLY A 359 -7.37 -11.79 15.75
CA GLY A 359 -8.66 -12.34 15.33
C GLY A 359 -8.54 -13.56 14.44
N LEU A 360 -9.69 -14.20 14.25
CA LEU A 360 -9.87 -15.21 13.23
C LEU A 360 -10.51 -14.57 12.00
N VAL A 361 -10.02 -14.95 10.83
CA VAL A 361 -10.58 -14.56 9.53
C VAL A 361 -11.09 -15.80 8.83
N THR A 362 -12.33 -15.76 8.39
CA THR A 362 -12.91 -16.76 7.49
C THR A 362 -13.66 -16.06 6.36
N GLY A 363 -14.15 -16.80 5.37
CA GLY A 363 -14.74 -16.16 4.21
C GLY A 363 -15.15 -17.11 3.09
N LEU A 364 -15.45 -16.52 1.93
CA LEU A 364 -15.72 -17.22 0.68
C LEU A 364 -14.93 -16.59 -0.45
N GLY A 365 -14.25 -17.42 -1.23
CA GLY A 365 -13.42 -16.97 -2.34
C GLY A 365 -13.46 -17.93 -3.52
N LEU A 366 -12.99 -17.46 -4.66
CA LEU A 366 -12.91 -18.22 -5.90
C LEU A 366 -11.47 -18.29 -6.36
N SER A 367 -10.99 -19.47 -6.75
CA SER A 367 -9.59 -19.68 -7.14
C SER A 367 -9.50 -20.29 -8.53
N TRP A 368 -8.75 -19.64 -9.43
CA TRP A 368 -8.41 -20.14 -10.75
C TRP A 368 -6.93 -20.50 -10.78
N ASN A 369 -6.61 -21.77 -10.98
CA ASN A 369 -5.24 -22.24 -11.12
C ASN A 369 -5.01 -22.67 -12.57
N ASN A 370 -4.03 -22.04 -13.24
CA ASN A 370 -3.64 -22.38 -14.59
C ASN A 370 -2.27 -23.05 -14.58
N TYR A 371 -2.22 -24.34 -14.89
CA TYR A 371 -0.98 -25.09 -15.05
C TYR A 371 -0.61 -25.13 -16.53
N ARG A 372 0.48 -24.43 -16.89
CA ARG A 372 0.94 -24.34 -18.27
C ARG A 372 2.00 -25.41 -18.51
N PHE A 373 1.75 -26.35 -19.43
CA PHE A 373 2.72 -27.41 -19.71
C PHE A 373 3.90 -26.90 -20.53
N ASN A 374 5.07 -27.50 -20.27
CA ASN A 374 6.31 -27.22 -20.97
C ASN A 374 6.30 -27.78 -22.40
N HIS A 375 5.77 -28.99 -22.53
CA HIS A 375 5.63 -29.67 -23.80
C HIS A 375 4.20 -29.53 -24.37
N PRO A 376 4.01 -29.72 -25.67
CA PRO A 376 2.70 -29.91 -26.30
C PRO A 376 1.98 -31.18 -25.81
N THR A 377 1.51 -31.16 -24.57
CA THR A 377 0.80 -32.28 -23.94
C THR A 377 -0.70 -32.23 -24.20
N PHE A 378 -1.27 -33.36 -24.63
CA PHE A 378 -2.69 -33.66 -24.62
C PHE A 378 -3.00 -34.55 -23.42
N LEU A 379 -3.99 -34.19 -22.59
CA LEU A 379 -4.43 -35.02 -21.47
C LEU A 379 -5.68 -35.79 -21.85
N SER A 380 -5.71 -37.09 -21.58
CA SER A 380 -6.85 -37.95 -21.88
C SER A 380 -7.98 -37.74 -20.87
N PRO A 381 -9.19 -37.34 -21.32
CA PRO A 381 -10.34 -37.15 -20.43
C PRO A 381 -10.98 -38.46 -19.94
N ASP A 382 -10.90 -39.53 -20.75
CA ASP A 382 -11.68 -40.77 -20.57
C ASP A 382 -10.82 -41.94 -20.07
N SER A 383 -9.91 -41.66 -19.14
CA SER A 383 -8.97 -42.64 -18.57
C SER A 383 -9.28 -42.97 -17.11
N SER A 384 -8.91 -44.19 -16.69
CA SER A 384 -9.03 -44.61 -15.29
C SER A 384 -8.16 -43.73 -14.39
N ASP A 385 -6.96 -43.38 -14.86
CA ASP A 385 -5.93 -42.62 -14.18
C ASP A 385 -5.42 -41.52 -15.11
N ILE A 386 -4.85 -40.43 -14.58
CA ILE A 386 -4.38 -39.33 -15.42
C ILE A 386 -3.32 -39.82 -16.42
N GLN A 387 -3.54 -39.56 -17.71
CA GLN A 387 -2.59 -39.88 -18.77
C GLN A 387 -2.42 -38.68 -19.69
N GLY A 388 -1.18 -38.44 -20.11
CA GLY A 388 -0.82 -37.43 -21.08
C GLY A 388 -0.02 -37.99 -22.24
N PHE A 389 -0.18 -37.36 -23.40
CA PHE A 389 0.50 -37.73 -24.64
C PHE A 389 1.13 -36.50 -25.26
N TYR A 390 2.30 -36.66 -25.87
CA TYR A 390 2.92 -35.58 -26.64
C TYR A 390 2.31 -35.50 -28.04
N MET A 391 2.00 -34.29 -28.46
CA MET A 391 1.49 -34.01 -29.81
C MET A 391 2.67 -33.82 -30.77
N ASP A 392 2.82 -34.75 -31.72
CA ASP A 392 3.86 -34.71 -32.76
C ASP A 392 3.27 -34.41 -34.14
N GLY A 393 4.02 -33.68 -34.98
CA GLY A 393 3.58 -33.27 -36.32
C GLY A 393 2.66 -32.04 -36.35
N ILE A 394 2.57 -31.26 -35.26
CA ILE A 394 1.79 -30.02 -35.21
C ILE A 394 2.43 -28.92 -34.36
N SER A 395 2.32 -27.67 -34.83
CA SER A 395 2.75 -26.51 -34.06
C SER A 395 1.69 -26.06 -33.05
N VAL A 396 2.01 -26.20 -31.76
CA VAL A 396 1.12 -25.85 -30.65
C VAL A 396 1.68 -24.65 -29.89
N ARG A 397 0.90 -23.58 -29.80
CA ARG A 397 1.29 -22.37 -29.06
C ARG A 397 1.32 -22.62 -27.56
N LYS A 398 0.37 -23.41 -27.06
CA LYS A 398 -0.04 -23.43 -25.66
C LYS A 398 -0.92 -24.64 -25.33
N THR A 399 -0.53 -25.40 -24.32
CA THR A 399 -1.29 -26.47 -23.68
C THR A 399 -1.40 -26.16 -22.19
N LYS A 400 -2.59 -26.22 -21.60
CA LYS A 400 -2.74 -25.97 -20.18
C LYS A 400 -3.89 -26.74 -19.56
N LEU A 401 -3.75 -27.04 -18.28
CA LEU A 401 -4.81 -27.51 -17.41
C LEU A 401 -5.28 -26.36 -16.51
N THR A 402 -6.58 -26.09 -16.51
CA THR A 402 -7.18 -25.03 -15.68
C THR A 402 -8.15 -25.65 -14.69
N SER A 403 -7.99 -25.32 -13.41
CA SER A 403 -8.88 -25.76 -12.35
C SER A 403 -9.48 -24.57 -11.63
N PHE A 404 -10.77 -24.68 -11.31
CA PHE A 404 -11.57 -23.64 -10.68
C PHE A 404 -12.17 -24.17 -9.38
N TYR A 405 -11.96 -23.44 -8.29
CA TYR A 405 -12.37 -23.84 -6.95
C TYR A 405 -13.18 -22.75 -6.25
N LEU A 406 -14.14 -23.19 -5.43
CA LEU A 406 -14.68 -22.41 -4.32
C LEU A 406 -13.76 -22.63 -3.11
N THR A 407 -13.43 -21.57 -2.38
CA THR A 407 -12.46 -21.62 -1.28
C THR A 407 -13.07 -21.05 0.00
N VAL A 408 -12.74 -21.68 1.13
CA VAL A 408 -13.13 -21.28 2.48
C VAL A 408 -11.86 -21.25 3.33
N PRO A 409 -11.36 -20.05 3.70
CA PRO A 409 -10.21 -19.92 4.58
C PRO A 409 -10.60 -20.01 6.05
N LEU A 410 -9.63 -20.38 6.87
CA LEU A 410 -9.61 -20.14 8.31
C LEU A 410 -8.20 -19.71 8.70
N PHE A 411 -8.05 -18.42 9.01
CA PHE A 411 -6.79 -17.82 9.43
C PHE A 411 -6.85 -17.35 10.86
N LEU A 412 -5.74 -17.50 11.57
CA LEU A 412 -5.41 -16.68 12.73
C LEU A 412 -4.57 -15.51 12.23
N GLU A 413 -5.03 -14.29 12.49
CA GLU A 413 -4.37 -13.07 12.04
C GLU A 413 -4.00 -12.18 13.24
N ILE A 414 -2.73 -11.79 13.27
CA ILE A 414 -2.14 -10.86 14.23
C ILE A 414 -1.81 -9.57 13.49
N GLN A 415 -2.15 -8.44 14.09
CA GLN A 415 -1.99 -7.11 13.52
C GLN A 415 -1.24 -6.18 14.48
N SER A 416 -0.44 -5.27 13.94
CA SER A 416 0.22 -4.22 14.73
C SER A 416 -0.80 -3.22 15.30
N ASN A 417 -0.52 -2.70 16.50
CA ASN A 417 -1.37 -1.72 17.20
C ASN A 417 -1.29 -0.32 16.53
N GLN A 418 -1.94 -0.19 15.37
CA GLN A 418 -1.98 1.03 14.56
C GLN A 418 -3.44 1.35 14.21
N ASN A 419 -3.86 2.61 14.38
CA ASN A 419 -5.26 3.03 14.24
C ASN A 419 -5.77 3.09 12.79
N MET A 420 -4.90 3.05 11.78
CA MET A 420 -5.27 3.11 10.34
C MET A 420 -4.93 1.82 9.59
N ARG A 421 -5.89 1.26 8.83
CA ARG A 421 -5.74 0.00 8.06
C ARG A 421 -4.58 0.07 7.05
N SER A 422 -4.32 1.24 6.46
CA SER A 422 -3.29 1.44 5.41
C SER A 422 -1.83 1.35 5.88
N HIS A 423 -1.57 1.39 7.19
CA HIS A 423 -0.22 1.35 7.77
C HIS A 423 -0.07 0.21 8.80
N ARG A 424 -1.00 -0.75 8.75
CA ARG A 424 -1.06 -1.86 9.68
C ARG A 424 -0.27 -3.02 9.10
N PHE A 425 0.81 -3.38 9.78
CA PHE A 425 1.45 -4.66 9.53
C PHE A 425 0.55 -5.77 10.05
N HIS A 426 0.43 -6.83 9.28
CA HIS A 426 -0.36 -7.97 9.67
C HIS A 426 0.24 -9.27 9.15
N PHE A 427 0.08 -10.30 9.95
CA PHE A 427 0.53 -11.65 9.65
C PHE A 427 -0.64 -12.59 9.89
N ALA A 428 -0.95 -13.41 8.90
CA ALA A 428 -2.00 -14.41 9.00
C ALA A 428 -1.45 -15.80 8.65
N ALA A 429 -1.78 -16.79 9.47
CA ALA A 429 -1.43 -18.18 9.22
C ALA A 429 -2.66 -19.05 9.45
N GLY A 430 -2.86 -20.05 8.59
CA GLY A 430 -4.09 -20.82 8.62
C GLY A 430 -4.19 -21.87 7.53
N ALA A 431 -5.41 -22.33 7.32
CA ALA A 431 -5.74 -23.33 6.33
C ALA A 431 -6.84 -22.85 5.37
N ILE A 432 -6.84 -23.38 4.15
CA ILE A 432 -7.88 -23.13 3.16
C ILE A 432 -8.44 -24.48 2.72
N VAL A 433 -9.77 -24.61 2.82
CA VAL A 433 -10.50 -25.74 2.24
C VAL A 433 -11.06 -25.29 0.90
N SER A 434 -10.77 -26.04 -0.15
CA SER A 434 -11.21 -25.73 -1.51
C SER A 434 -12.04 -26.85 -2.10
N ALA A 435 -13.21 -26.54 -2.67
CA ALA A 435 -14.06 -27.46 -3.41
C ALA A 435 -13.97 -27.17 -4.91
N ARG A 436 -13.63 -28.18 -5.71
CA ARG A 436 -13.44 -28.05 -7.17
C ARG A 436 -14.79 -27.89 -7.85
N LEU A 437 -14.98 -26.77 -8.54
CA LEU A 437 -16.21 -26.47 -9.29
C LEU A 437 -16.11 -26.88 -10.76
N SER A 438 -14.95 -26.65 -11.39
CA SER A 438 -14.75 -26.98 -12.79
C SER A 438 -13.28 -27.26 -13.08
N THR A 439 -13.03 -28.06 -14.10
CA THR A 439 -11.70 -28.33 -14.63
C THR A 439 -11.81 -28.47 -16.13
N HIS A 440 -10.84 -27.91 -16.83
CA HIS A 440 -10.76 -28.06 -18.27
C HIS A 440 -9.33 -27.96 -18.77
N THR A 441 -9.04 -28.67 -19.85
CA THR A 441 -7.83 -28.43 -20.62
C THR A 441 -8.09 -27.39 -21.70
N LYS A 442 -7.01 -26.75 -22.15
CA LYS A 442 -7.07 -25.81 -23.27
C LYS A 442 -5.80 -25.92 -24.11
N VAL A 443 -5.99 -26.25 -25.39
CA VAL A 443 -4.92 -26.35 -26.39
C VAL A 443 -5.13 -25.29 -27.46
N TYR A 444 -4.08 -24.55 -27.79
CA TYR A 444 -4.06 -23.54 -28.86
C TYR A 444 -3.14 -24.03 -29.98
N PHE A 445 -3.75 -24.32 -31.11
CA PHE A 445 -3.05 -24.74 -32.32
C PHE A 445 -2.67 -23.51 -33.14
N ASN A 446 -1.50 -23.53 -33.75
CA ASN A 446 -1.14 -22.53 -34.76
C ASN A 446 -1.73 -22.88 -36.13
N GLU A 447 -1.91 -24.17 -36.39
CA GLU A 447 -2.33 -24.71 -37.68
C GLU A 447 -3.74 -25.31 -37.57
N PRO A 448 -4.72 -24.84 -38.37
CA PRO A 448 -6.06 -25.43 -38.43
C PRO A 448 -6.07 -26.68 -39.31
N ASN A 449 -6.93 -27.64 -38.98
CA ASN A 449 -7.19 -28.83 -39.80
C ASN A 449 -5.92 -29.65 -40.14
N GLN A 450 -4.91 -29.60 -39.29
CA GLN A 450 -3.64 -30.33 -39.44
C GLN A 450 -3.73 -31.66 -38.69
N GLU A 451 -3.31 -32.74 -39.33
CA GLU A 451 -3.21 -34.06 -38.70
C GLU A 451 -1.95 -34.16 -37.86
N PHE A 452 -2.08 -34.78 -36.69
CA PHE A 452 -1.00 -34.95 -35.73
C PHE A 452 -1.14 -36.27 -34.97
N GLN A 453 -0.03 -36.71 -34.40
CA GLN A 453 0.09 -37.99 -33.72
C GLN A 453 0.22 -37.77 -32.21
N LEU A 454 -0.52 -38.53 -31.41
CA LEU A 454 -0.32 -38.63 -29.98
C LEU A 454 0.72 -39.71 -29.69
N LYS A 455 1.83 -39.33 -29.06
CA LYS A 455 2.88 -40.25 -28.64
C LYS A 455 2.88 -40.44 -27.13
N ASP A 456 3.06 -41.69 -26.72
CA ASP A 456 3.29 -42.05 -25.32
C ASP A 456 4.61 -41.44 -24.82
N PRO A 457 4.63 -40.77 -23.66
CA PRO A 457 5.81 -40.07 -23.15
C PRO A 457 6.96 -41.03 -22.74
N VAL A 458 6.65 -42.27 -22.37
CA VAL A 458 7.63 -43.27 -21.94
C VAL A 458 8.17 -44.06 -23.12
N THR A 459 7.26 -44.61 -23.93
CA THR A 459 7.62 -45.54 -25.02
C THR A 459 7.88 -44.84 -26.35
N GLY A 460 7.38 -43.61 -26.53
CA GLY A 460 7.46 -42.87 -27.79
C GLY A 460 6.58 -43.43 -28.91
N GLN A 461 5.80 -44.48 -28.64
CA GLN A 461 4.91 -45.10 -29.63
C GLN A 461 3.71 -44.21 -29.93
N VAL A 462 3.26 -44.25 -31.18
CA VAL A 462 2.06 -43.54 -31.62
C VAL A 462 0.84 -44.30 -31.12
N VAL A 463 0.03 -43.62 -30.30
CA VAL A 463 -1.17 -44.18 -29.68
C VAL A 463 -2.40 -43.88 -30.53
N GLN A 464 -2.51 -42.66 -31.06
CA GLN A 464 -3.68 -42.21 -31.79
C GLN A 464 -3.33 -41.07 -32.76
N ASN A 465 -3.98 -41.05 -33.92
CA ASN A 465 -3.95 -39.91 -34.83
C ASN A 465 -5.15 -39.00 -34.58
N MET A 466 -4.91 -37.69 -34.53
CA MET A 466 -5.93 -36.67 -34.31
C MET A 466 -5.76 -35.53 -35.31
N LYS A 467 -6.78 -34.67 -35.39
CA LYS A 467 -6.78 -33.52 -36.29
C LYS A 467 -7.12 -32.25 -35.52
N SER A 468 -6.38 -31.16 -35.79
CA SER A 468 -6.64 -29.89 -35.12
C SER A 468 -7.99 -29.30 -35.55
N PRO A 469 -8.68 -28.57 -34.66
CA PRO A 469 -10.00 -28.03 -34.96
C PRO A 469 -9.99 -27.14 -36.22
N SER A 470 -11.03 -27.27 -37.05
CA SER A 470 -11.28 -26.36 -38.17
C SER A 470 -12.34 -25.32 -37.79
N GLY A 471 -11.91 -24.11 -37.41
CA GLY A 471 -12.84 -22.98 -37.32
C GLY A 471 -12.62 -22.04 -36.13
N GLY A 472 -12.37 -20.76 -36.44
CA GLY A 472 -12.36 -19.65 -35.49
C GLY A 472 -10.98 -19.01 -35.36
N SER A 473 -10.95 -17.68 -35.18
CA SER A 473 -9.79 -16.77 -35.22
C SER A 473 -8.54 -17.14 -34.39
N ARG A 474 -8.55 -18.24 -33.60
CA ARG A 474 -7.45 -18.69 -32.74
C ARG A 474 -7.28 -20.23 -32.59
N ASN A 475 -7.97 -21.08 -33.37
CA ASN A 475 -7.87 -22.55 -33.35
C ASN A 475 -7.69 -23.18 -31.95
N ILE A 476 -8.73 -23.15 -31.13
CA ILE A 476 -8.66 -23.54 -29.71
C ILE A 476 -9.51 -24.80 -29.46
N ALA A 477 -8.90 -25.85 -28.90
CA ALA A 477 -9.63 -26.96 -28.30
C ALA A 477 -9.75 -26.74 -26.77
N LYS A 478 -10.95 -26.97 -26.23
CA LYS A 478 -11.22 -26.99 -24.79
C LYS A 478 -12.01 -28.24 -24.46
N ASP A 479 -11.58 -28.97 -23.45
CA ASP A 479 -12.28 -30.14 -22.96
C ASP A 479 -12.51 -30.02 -21.46
N PHE A 480 -13.77 -30.23 -21.02
CA PHE A 480 -14.20 -30.08 -19.63
C PHE A 480 -14.38 -31.46 -19.00
N ASN A 481 -13.37 -31.91 -18.27
CA ASN A 481 -13.41 -33.16 -17.52
C ASN A 481 -12.70 -32.99 -16.17
N SER A 482 -12.84 -33.98 -15.30
CA SER A 482 -12.20 -34.03 -13.99
C SER A 482 -10.69 -34.24 -14.05
N TYR A 483 -10.18 -34.94 -15.07
CA TYR A 483 -8.77 -35.36 -15.20
C TYR A 483 -8.22 -36.01 -13.92
N GLN A 484 -9.09 -36.73 -13.22
CA GLN A 484 -8.82 -37.34 -11.92
C GLN A 484 -8.29 -36.38 -10.84
N LEU A 485 -8.51 -35.06 -10.97
CA LEU A 485 -8.21 -34.12 -9.91
C LEU A 485 -9.07 -34.39 -8.68
N SER A 486 -8.44 -34.29 -7.51
CA SER A 486 -9.08 -34.33 -6.21
C SER A 486 -10.26 -33.34 -6.16
N PRO A 487 -11.44 -33.76 -5.68
CA PRO A 487 -12.61 -32.88 -5.58
C PRO A 487 -12.43 -31.82 -4.48
N PHE A 488 -11.61 -32.11 -3.48
CA PHE A 488 -11.28 -31.20 -2.38
C PHE A 488 -9.77 -30.98 -2.29
N LYS A 489 -9.38 -29.78 -1.87
CA LYS A 489 -7.99 -29.41 -1.58
C LYS A 489 -7.91 -28.79 -0.19
N PHE A 490 -6.88 -29.14 0.57
CA PHE A 490 -6.59 -28.65 1.92
C PHE A 490 -5.23 -27.99 1.89
N ASP A 491 -5.19 -26.66 1.88
CA ASP A 491 -3.95 -25.91 1.81
C ASP A 491 -3.57 -25.36 3.19
N LEU A 492 -2.29 -25.45 3.56
CA LEU A 492 -1.69 -24.53 4.52
C LEU A 492 -1.42 -23.20 3.82
N SER A 493 -1.67 -22.10 4.51
CA SER A 493 -1.43 -20.77 3.97
C SER A 493 -0.84 -19.83 4.99
N VAL A 494 0.12 -19.03 4.52
CA VAL A 494 0.70 -17.91 5.26
C VAL A 494 0.56 -16.65 4.43
N ARG A 495 0.30 -15.54 5.13
CA ARG A 495 0.18 -14.21 4.54
C ARG A 495 0.92 -13.20 5.40
N LEU A 496 1.63 -12.30 4.73
CA LEU A 496 2.41 -11.24 5.34
C LEU A 496 2.07 -9.94 4.62
N GLY A 497 1.63 -8.93 5.36
CA GLY A 497 1.03 -7.75 4.75
C GLY A 497 1.40 -6.44 5.41
N TYR A 498 1.44 -5.38 4.59
CA TYR A 498 1.52 -4.00 5.04
C TYR A 498 0.47 -3.17 4.32
N GLY A 499 -0.51 -2.68 5.08
CA GLY A 499 -1.60 -1.90 4.52
C GLY A 499 -2.51 -2.74 3.62
N ILE A 500 -2.57 -2.36 2.33
CA ILE A 500 -3.39 -3.05 1.32
C ILE A 500 -2.61 -4.10 0.52
N VAL A 501 -1.29 -4.19 0.69
CA VAL A 501 -0.44 -5.09 -0.10
C VAL A 501 0.07 -6.22 0.77
N ASN A 502 -0.20 -7.44 0.30
CA ASN A 502 0.11 -8.67 1.00
C ASN A 502 0.93 -9.59 0.11
N LEU A 503 1.84 -10.34 0.71
CA LEU A 503 2.44 -11.53 0.13
C LEU A 503 1.70 -12.74 0.68
N TYR A 504 1.43 -13.72 -0.18
CA TYR A 504 0.82 -14.97 0.24
C TYR A 504 1.58 -16.16 -0.33
N ALA A 505 1.56 -17.25 0.43
CA ALA A 505 1.98 -18.56 -0.03
C ALA A 505 0.97 -19.61 0.44
N THR A 506 0.76 -20.63 -0.37
CA THR A 506 -0.10 -21.78 -0.08
C THR A 506 0.59 -23.07 -0.46
N TYR A 507 0.43 -24.11 0.35
CA TYR A 507 0.92 -25.46 0.09
C TYR A 507 -0.17 -26.49 0.40
N SER A 508 -0.50 -27.35 -0.55
CA SER A 508 -1.53 -28.37 -0.43
C SER A 508 -1.02 -29.55 0.40
N LEU A 509 -1.78 -29.97 1.40
CA LEU A 509 -1.49 -31.14 2.24
C LEU A 509 -1.94 -32.45 1.59
N ASN A 510 -2.86 -32.39 0.62
CA ASN A 510 -3.30 -33.54 -0.15
C ASN A 510 -2.81 -33.49 -1.59
N THR A 511 -2.75 -34.67 -2.20
CA THR A 511 -2.35 -34.85 -3.60
C THR A 511 -3.35 -34.21 -4.56
N MET A 512 -2.82 -33.67 -5.66
CA MET A 512 -3.57 -33.03 -6.74
C MET A 512 -4.58 -33.99 -7.37
N PHE A 513 -4.20 -35.26 -7.52
CA PHE A 513 -5.03 -36.31 -8.09
C PHE A 513 -5.67 -37.16 -6.99
N LYS A 514 -6.80 -37.79 -7.34
CA LYS A 514 -7.45 -38.81 -6.50
C LYS A 514 -6.46 -39.93 -6.23
N LYS A 515 -6.62 -40.57 -5.07
CA LYS A 515 -5.77 -41.69 -4.64
C LYS A 515 -5.69 -42.77 -5.73
N ASP A 516 -4.46 -43.20 -6.04
CA ASP A 516 -4.13 -44.22 -7.04
C ASP A 516 -4.57 -43.88 -8.48
N ARG A 517 -4.87 -42.61 -8.77
CA ARG A 517 -5.32 -42.14 -10.11
C ARG A 517 -4.34 -41.20 -10.79
N GLY A 518 -3.11 -41.09 -10.29
CA GLY A 518 -2.06 -40.21 -10.82
C GLY A 518 -0.86 -40.11 -9.88
N PRO A 519 0.19 -39.37 -10.28
CA PRO A 519 1.38 -39.18 -9.47
C PRO A 519 1.10 -38.38 -8.20
N GLU A 520 1.90 -38.61 -7.16
CA GLU A 520 1.80 -37.88 -5.89
C GLU A 520 2.39 -36.47 -6.04
N LEU A 521 1.54 -35.54 -6.46
CA LEU A 521 1.91 -34.13 -6.63
C LEU A 521 1.15 -33.24 -5.65
N TYR A 522 1.87 -32.36 -4.97
CA TYR A 522 1.34 -31.43 -3.96
C TYR A 522 1.34 -29.99 -4.50
N PRO A 523 0.16 -29.44 -4.85
CA PRO A 523 0.08 -28.09 -5.39
C PRO A 523 0.59 -27.01 -4.44
N PHE A 524 1.25 -26.00 -4.98
CA PHE A 524 1.61 -24.78 -4.26
C PHE A 524 1.32 -23.54 -5.08
N SER A 525 1.17 -22.40 -4.41
CA SER A 525 1.06 -21.08 -5.04
C SER A 525 1.75 -20.04 -4.18
N ALA A 526 2.34 -19.02 -4.82
CA ALA A 526 2.90 -17.87 -4.12
C ALA A 526 2.75 -16.61 -4.96
N GLY A 527 2.48 -15.48 -4.31
CA GLY A 527 2.25 -14.24 -5.04
C GLY A 527 1.91 -13.03 -4.17
N ILE A 528 1.29 -12.04 -4.80
CA ILE A 528 0.90 -10.77 -4.20
C ILE A 528 -0.62 -10.74 -4.12
N SER A 529 -1.13 -10.14 -3.05
CA SER A 529 -2.53 -9.94 -2.76
C SER A 529 -2.78 -8.45 -2.52
N LEU A 530 -3.87 -7.94 -3.10
CA LEU A 530 -4.35 -6.59 -2.89
C LEU A 530 -5.66 -6.66 -2.11
N VAL A 531 -5.61 -6.25 -0.85
CA VAL A 531 -6.71 -6.35 0.11
C VAL A 531 -7.32 -4.98 0.40
N GLY A 532 -8.62 -4.93 0.67
CA GLY A 532 -9.27 -3.66 1.04
C GLY A 532 -10.66 -3.39 0.51
N TRP A 533 -11.43 -4.42 0.15
CA TRP A 533 -12.89 -4.25 -0.02
C TRP A 533 -13.64 -4.17 1.31
#